data_AF-A0A838U9X9-F1
#
_entry.id   AF-A0A838U9X9-F1
#
_cell.length_a   1.000
_cell.length_b   1.000
_cell.length_c   1.000
_cell.angle_alpha   90.00
_cell.angle_beta   90.00
_cell.angle_gamma   90.00
#
_symmetry.space_group_name_H-M   'P 1'
#
loop_
_entity.id
_entity.type
_entity.pdbx_description
1 polymer ?
#
loop_
_entity_poly.entity_id
_entity_poly.type
_entity_poly.pdbx_seq_one_letter_code
_entity_poly.pdbx_strand_id
1 'polypeptide(L)'
;MEKNMGFDFSSERLQQEAAYIGQLVVAEVLVPMSPRLFPGNEGTLTISCSDGDQMQNIMMRHWLQCSGRHCHHVIANNGLGLRIAPESSVAKPFESQMWLDDILLAIELKNLHAISIYGHWPCGVANNAELTMDEQLGLYSRAKEALLSLFREKSREIEILIGLHVDHGGAANPYKELYWFNRHRWGNFLAIDQGNERLGSSL
;
A
#
# COMPACT_ATOMS: atom_id res chain seq x y z
N MET A 1 -27.07 14.65 -15.99
CA MET A 1 -26.47 13.41 -16.52
C MET A 1 -25.50 12.92 -15.47
N GLU A 2 -25.98 12.09 -14.54
CA GLU A 2 -25.13 11.42 -13.57
C GLU A 2 -24.32 10.37 -14.34
N LYS A 3 -23.01 10.59 -14.48
CA LYS A 3 -22.11 9.49 -14.84
C LYS A 3 -22.16 8.51 -13.68
N ASN A 4 -22.91 7.43 -13.85
CA ASN A 4 -22.70 6.22 -13.06
C ASN A 4 -21.21 5.90 -13.17
N MET A 5 -20.44 6.16 -12.11
CA MET A 5 -19.06 5.67 -11.96
C MET A 5 -19.11 4.18 -11.64
N GLY A 6 -19.86 3.43 -12.46
CA GLY A 6 -19.96 1.99 -12.38
C GLY A 6 -18.60 1.45 -12.76
N PHE A 7 -17.89 0.94 -11.76
CA PHE A 7 -16.73 0.11 -11.96
C PHE A 7 -17.04 -0.94 -13.04
N ASP A 8 -16.23 -0.98 -14.09
CA ASP A 8 -16.30 -2.06 -15.08
C ASP A 8 -15.72 -3.32 -14.45
N PHE A 9 -16.59 -4.06 -13.77
CA PHE A 9 -16.32 -5.39 -13.23
C PHE A 9 -16.66 -6.47 -14.26
N SER A 10 -16.39 -6.25 -15.55
CA SER A 10 -16.48 -7.33 -16.52
C SER A 10 -15.68 -8.54 -16.04
N SER A 11 -16.24 -9.74 -16.20
CA SER A 11 -15.65 -10.98 -15.70
C SER A 11 -14.23 -11.20 -16.22
N GLU A 12 -13.93 -10.68 -17.41
CA GLU A 12 -12.61 -10.76 -18.04
C GLU A 12 -11.57 -9.88 -17.33
N ARG A 13 -11.88 -8.61 -17.05
CA ARG A 13 -10.98 -7.74 -16.29
C ARG A 13 -10.71 -8.28 -14.89
N LEU A 14 -11.75 -8.78 -14.21
CA LEU A 14 -11.61 -9.41 -12.89
C LEU A 14 -10.65 -10.60 -12.93
N GLN A 15 -10.74 -11.45 -13.98
CA GLN A 15 -9.86 -12.59 -14.16
C GLN A 15 -8.41 -12.18 -14.46
N GLN A 16 -8.22 -11.16 -15.30
CA GLN A 16 -6.90 -10.62 -15.63
C GLN A 16 -6.23 -10.03 -14.38
N GLU A 17 -6.94 -9.23 -13.58
CA GLU A 17 -6.42 -8.67 -12.34
C GLU A 17 -6.07 -9.77 -11.32
N ALA A 18 -6.93 -10.77 -11.14
CA ALA A 18 -6.64 -11.90 -10.26
C ALA A 18 -5.44 -12.72 -10.72
N ALA A 19 -5.29 -12.94 -12.03
CA ALA A 19 -4.11 -13.61 -12.59
C ALA A 19 -2.83 -12.81 -12.33
N TYR A 20 -2.89 -11.49 -12.49
CA TYR A 20 -1.76 -10.61 -12.22
C TYR A 20 -1.36 -10.63 -10.74
N ILE A 21 -2.32 -10.54 -9.82
CA ILE A 21 -2.06 -10.70 -8.38
C ILE A 21 -1.40 -12.06 -8.09
N GLY A 22 -1.89 -13.14 -8.72
CA GLY A 22 -1.29 -14.46 -8.61
C GLY A 22 0.19 -14.48 -9.03
N GLN A 23 0.55 -13.79 -10.12
CA GLN A 23 1.95 -13.65 -10.55
C GLN A 23 2.80 -12.91 -9.52
N LEU A 24 2.29 -11.81 -8.96
CA LEU A 24 2.97 -11.06 -7.91
C LEU A 24 3.18 -11.88 -6.64
N VAL A 25 2.22 -12.75 -6.29
CA VAL A 25 2.34 -13.67 -5.15
C VAL A 25 3.38 -14.75 -5.42
N VAL A 26 3.37 -15.39 -6.60
CA VAL A 26 4.35 -16.41 -6.99
C VAL A 26 5.78 -15.82 -7.05
N ALA A 27 5.91 -14.57 -7.49
CA ALA A 27 7.19 -13.85 -7.53
C ALA A 27 7.64 -13.30 -6.15
N GLU A 28 6.89 -13.57 -5.08
CA GLU A 28 7.10 -13.03 -3.73
C GLU A 28 7.14 -11.50 -3.67
N VAL A 29 6.52 -10.82 -4.63
CA VAL A 29 6.28 -9.37 -4.59
C VAL A 29 5.23 -9.06 -3.53
N LEU A 30 4.16 -9.85 -3.51
CA LEU A 30 3.12 -9.83 -2.49
C LEU A 30 3.24 -11.08 -1.64
N VAL A 31 3.64 -10.92 -0.39
CA VAL A 31 3.80 -12.04 0.55
C VAL A 31 2.62 -12.02 1.51
N PRO A 32 1.84 -13.12 1.64
CA PRO A 32 0.74 -13.16 2.60
C PRO A 32 1.19 -12.71 3.98
N MET A 33 0.40 -11.87 4.64
CA MET A 33 0.75 -11.36 5.95
C MET A 33 0.73 -12.48 6.99
N SER A 34 1.88 -13.11 7.24
CA SER A 34 2.08 -14.01 8.38
C SER A 34 2.31 -13.20 9.65
N PRO A 35 2.03 -13.74 10.85
CA PRO A 35 2.43 -13.13 12.12
C PRO A 35 3.95 -12.93 12.16
N ARG A 36 4.41 -11.73 11.84
CA ARG A 36 5.76 -11.27 12.16
C ARG A 36 5.60 -10.39 13.39
N LEU A 37 6.47 -10.54 14.39
CA LEU A 37 6.55 -9.58 15.47
C LEU A 37 7.02 -8.26 14.85
N PHE A 38 6.06 -7.41 14.47
CA PHE A 38 6.35 -6.02 14.17
C PHE A 38 7.04 -5.45 15.42
N PRO A 39 8.05 -4.58 15.33
CA PRO A 39 8.70 -4.00 16.50
C PRO A 39 7.78 -3.07 17.32
N GLY A 40 6.45 -3.17 17.12
CA GLY A 40 5.37 -2.50 17.82
C GLY A 40 5.30 -2.79 19.31
N ASN A 41 6.38 -3.27 19.93
CA ASN A 41 6.55 -3.23 21.37
C ASN A 41 6.34 -1.81 21.93
N GLU A 42 6.66 -0.80 21.12
CA GLU A 42 6.56 0.64 21.44
C GLU A 42 5.41 1.35 20.70
N GLY A 43 4.53 0.57 20.05
CA GLY A 43 3.42 1.08 19.25
C GLY A 43 3.76 1.38 17.80
N THR A 44 2.73 1.65 17.00
CA THR A 44 2.87 1.87 15.54
C THR A 44 2.02 3.05 15.08
N LEU A 45 2.46 3.70 14.00
CA LEU A 45 1.62 4.58 13.21
C LEU A 45 1.09 3.83 11.99
N THR A 46 -0.23 3.74 11.87
CA THR A 46 -0.88 3.18 10.70
C THR A 46 -1.37 4.30 9.79
N ILE A 47 -0.97 4.23 8.53
CA ILE A 47 -1.39 5.11 7.45
C ILE A 47 -2.25 4.27 6.52
N SER A 48 -3.53 4.59 6.36
CA SER A 48 -4.43 3.76 5.56
C SER A 48 -5.37 4.58 4.67
N CYS A 49 -5.92 3.92 3.65
CA CYS A 49 -7.10 4.46 2.99
C CYS A 49 -8.27 4.51 3.99
N SER A 50 -9.13 5.53 3.90
CA SER A 50 -10.38 5.60 4.69
C SER A 50 -11.54 4.79 4.08
N ASP A 51 -11.22 3.77 3.27
CA ASP A 51 -12.20 2.81 2.79
C ASP A 51 -12.75 2.01 3.98
N GLY A 52 -14.00 2.31 4.35
CA GLY A 52 -14.64 1.78 5.55
C GLY A 52 -14.85 0.27 5.50
N ASP A 53 -15.03 -0.30 4.31
CA ASP A 53 -15.33 -1.72 4.14
C ASP A 53 -14.11 -2.59 4.53
N GLN A 54 -12.91 -2.06 4.33
CA GLN A 54 -11.65 -2.78 4.56
C GLN A 54 -10.94 -2.41 5.86
N MET A 55 -11.33 -1.30 6.49
CA MET A 55 -10.70 -0.81 7.71
C MET A 55 -10.72 -1.86 8.83
N GLN A 56 -11.84 -2.55 9.03
CA GLN A 56 -11.94 -3.57 10.08
C GLN A 56 -10.94 -4.71 9.88
N ASN A 57 -10.80 -5.21 8.65
CA ASN A 57 -9.86 -6.28 8.32
C ASN A 57 -8.42 -5.82 8.53
N ILE A 58 -8.05 -4.67 7.96
CA ILE A 58 -6.71 -4.09 8.08
C ILE A 58 -6.33 -3.92 9.56
N MET A 59 -7.21 -3.31 10.37
CA MET A 59 -6.93 -3.06 11.78
C MET A 59 -6.85 -4.36 12.59
N MET A 60 -7.74 -5.32 12.35
CA MET A 60 -7.70 -6.63 13.01
C MET A 60 -6.39 -7.37 12.71
N ARG A 61 -5.97 -7.42 11.43
CA ARG A 61 -4.71 -8.04 11.03
C ARG A 61 -3.52 -7.31 11.64
N HIS A 62 -3.52 -5.98 11.61
CA HIS A 62 -2.47 -5.16 12.22
C HIS A 62 -2.33 -5.40 13.72
N TRP A 63 -3.44 -5.50 14.46
CA TRP A 63 -3.41 -5.82 15.89
C TRP A 63 -2.81 -7.20 16.16
N LEU A 64 -3.14 -8.20 15.34
CA LEU A 64 -2.53 -9.53 15.46
C LEU A 64 -1.01 -9.50 15.23
N GLN A 65 -0.53 -8.70 14.26
CA GLN A 65 0.92 -8.51 14.03
C GLN A 65 1.62 -7.86 15.22
N CYS A 66 0.93 -6.95 15.90
CA CYS A 66 1.46 -6.23 17.06
C CYS A 66 1.25 -6.97 18.39
N SER A 67 0.94 -8.28 18.34
CA SER A 67 0.69 -9.12 19.53
C SER A 67 -0.43 -8.57 20.44
N GLY A 68 -1.45 -7.93 19.86
CA GLY A 68 -2.58 -7.37 20.60
C GLY A 68 -2.25 -6.17 21.48
N ARG A 69 -1.10 -5.51 21.29
CA ARG A 69 -0.78 -4.25 22.00
C ARG A 69 -1.72 -3.12 21.54
N HIS A 70 -1.91 -2.12 22.41
CA HIS A 70 -2.96 -1.11 22.23
C HIS A 70 -2.47 0.25 21.69
N CYS A 71 -1.16 0.49 21.59
CA CYS A 71 -0.65 1.80 21.14
C CYS A 71 -0.56 1.85 19.61
N HIS A 72 -1.68 2.17 18.96
CA HIS A 72 -1.75 2.38 17.52
C HIS A 72 -2.29 3.77 17.24
N HIS A 73 -1.49 4.62 16.61
CA HIS A 73 -2.03 5.83 16.01
C HIS A 73 -2.46 5.52 14.59
N VAL A 74 -3.59 6.09 14.16
CA VAL A 74 -4.12 5.88 12.82
C VAL A 74 -4.32 7.23 12.18
N ILE A 75 -3.76 7.40 10.98
CA ILE A 75 -4.09 8.48 10.06
C ILE A 75 -4.73 7.82 8.84
N ALA A 76 -5.99 8.15 8.57
CA ALA A 76 -6.76 7.56 7.49
C ALA A 76 -7.37 8.67 6.61
N ASN A 77 -7.18 8.55 5.30
CA ASN A 77 -7.82 9.42 4.31
C ASN A 77 -7.90 8.68 2.96
N ASN A 78 -8.76 9.11 2.05
CA ASN A 78 -8.98 8.47 0.76
C ASN A 78 -7.67 8.45 -0.05
N GLY A 79 -7.14 7.26 -0.32
CA GLY A 79 -5.88 7.08 -1.05
C GLY A 79 -4.65 7.65 -0.34
N LEU A 80 -4.68 7.83 0.99
CA LEU A 80 -3.62 8.52 1.74
C LEU A 80 -2.20 8.05 1.41
N GLY A 81 -1.98 6.73 1.38
CA GLY A 81 -0.66 6.17 1.05
C GLY A 81 -0.14 6.60 -0.33
N LEU A 82 -1.03 6.88 -1.28
CA LEU A 82 -0.68 7.37 -2.62
C LEU A 82 -0.35 8.86 -2.60
N ARG A 83 -0.91 9.63 -1.67
CA ARG A 83 -0.76 11.09 -1.60
C ARG A 83 0.47 11.58 -0.86
N ILE A 84 1.15 10.68 -0.15
CA ILE A 84 2.41 10.98 0.55
C ILE A 84 3.56 11.12 -0.46
N ALA A 85 3.55 10.36 -1.55
CA ALA A 85 4.55 10.47 -2.60
C ALA A 85 4.49 11.85 -3.28
N PRO A 86 5.58 12.64 -3.30
CA PRO A 86 5.58 14.00 -3.84
C PRO A 86 5.20 14.10 -5.33
N GLU A 87 5.51 13.08 -6.12
CA GLU A 87 5.23 13.00 -7.55
C GLU A 87 3.83 12.47 -7.89
N SER A 88 3.02 12.17 -6.88
CA SER A 88 1.74 11.51 -7.05
C SER A 88 0.72 12.37 -7.79
N SER A 89 0.15 11.83 -8.88
CA SER A 89 -0.93 12.48 -9.63
C SER A 89 -2.23 12.62 -8.85
N VAL A 90 -2.39 11.85 -7.75
CA VAL A 90 -3.57 11.93 -6.87
C VAL A 90 -3.39 12.92 -5.72
N ALA A 91 -2.18 13.43 -5.50
CA ALA A 91 -1.92 14.45 -4.49
C ALA A 91 -2.23 15.85 -5.03
N LYS A 92 -2.88 16.68 -4.21
CA LYS A 92 -3.04 18.10 -4.47
C LYS A 92 -1.72 18.85 -4.21
N PRO A 93 -1.54 20.06 -4.74
CA PRO A 93 -0.41 20.91 -4.39
C PRO A 93 -0.23 21.01 -2.87
N PHE A 94 1.00 20.82 -2.40
CA PHE A 94 1.40 20.84 -0.98
C PHE A 94 0.84 19.71 -0.09
N GLU A 95 -0.04 18.85 -0.61
CA GLU A 95 -0.68 17.81 0.19
C GLU A 95 0.32 16.76 0.69
N SER A 96 1.29 16.36 -0.15
CA SER A 96 2.36 15.45 0.27
C SER A 96 3.14 16.00 1.47
N GLN A 97 3.57 17.27 1.42
CA GLN A 97 4.33 17.88 2.52
C GLN A 97 3.48 17.97 3.79
N MET A 98 2.21 18.37 3.67
CA MET A 98 1.28 18.42 4.80
C MET A 98 1.16 17.05 5.48
N TRP A 99 1.03 15.96 4.71
CA TRP A 99 0.99 14.62 5.29
C TRP A 99 2.29 14.21 5.96
N LEU A 100 3.44 14.54 5.37
CA LEU A 100 4.74 14.28 5.97
C LEU A 100 4.90 15.00 7.32
N ASP A 101 4.46 16.26 7.41
CA ASP A 101 4.50 17.06 8.64
C ASP A 101 3.58 16.47 9.73
N ASP A 102 2.35 16.09 9.38
CA ASP A 102 1.40 15.45 10.30
C ASP A 102 1.92 14.09 10.80
N ILE A 103 2.52 13.30 9.91
CA ILE A 103 3.13 12.01 10.25
C ILE A 103 4.31 12.21 11.21
N LEU A 104 5.19 13.17 10.93
CA LEU A 104 6.31 13.51 11.82
C LEU A 104 5.79 13.91 13.20
N LEU A 105 4.82 14.82 13.26
CA LEU A 105 4.23 15.27 14.52
C LEU A 105 3.62 14.11 15.31
N ALA A 106 2.90 13.21 14.65
CA ALA A 106 2.33 12.03 15.29
C ALA A 106 3.40 11.08 15.85
N ILE A 107 4.46 10.83 15.09
CA ILE A 107 5.59 10.00 15.51
C ILE A 107 6.29 10.62 16.73
N GLU A 108 6.52 11.93 16.73
CA GLU A 108 7.17 12.65 17.82
C GLU A 108 6.32 12.67 19.09
N LEU A 109 5.05 13.07 18.99
CA LEU A 109 4.15 13.19 20.14
C LEU A 109 3.89 11.86 20.85
N LYS A 110 3.91 10.76 20.10
CA LYS A 110 3.57 9.42 20.61
C LYS A 110 4.79 8.53 20.80
N ASN A 111 5.97 9.06 20.49
CA ASN A 111 7.23 8.34 20.52
C ASN A 111 7.15 6.98 19.82
N LEU A 112 6.70 6.97 18.56
CA LEU A 112 6.53 5.75 17.78
C LEU A 112 7.81 5.43 16.99
N HIS A 113 8.10 4.16 16.79
CA HIS A 113 9.33 3.70 16.12
C HIS A 113 9.06 2.95 14.82
N ALA A 114 7.80 2.85 14.43
CA ALA A 114 7.43 2.15 13.21
C ALA A 114 6.13 2.67 12.57
N ILE A 115 6.09 2.60 11.24
CA ILE A 115 5.01 3.02 10.37
C ILE A 115 4.55 1.83 9.52
N SER A 116 3.25 1.64 9.40
CA SER A 116 2.63 0.74 8.43
C SER A 116 1.82 1.56 7.43
N ILE A 117 2.17 1.47 6.14
CA ILE A 117 1.39 2.05 5.05
C ILE A 117 0.50 0.94 4.47
N TYR A 118 -0.82 1.04 4.64
CA TYR A 118 -1.78 0.11 4.08
C TYR A 118 -2.50 0.72 2.87
N GLY A 119 -2.12 0.22 1.69
CA GLY A 119 -2.88 0.39 0.46
C GLY A 119 -3.99 -0.66 0.35
N HIS A 120 -4.87 -0.48 -0.63
CA HIS A 120 -5.82 -1.52 -1.02
C HIS A 120 -6.00 -1.56 -2.53
N TRP A 121 -6.36 -2.73 -3.06
CA TRP A 121 -6.69 -2.92 -4.47
C TRP A 121 -8.03 -3.66 -4.61
N PRO A 122 -8.97 -3.16 -5.45
CA PRO A 122 -8.89 -1.89 -6.17
C PRO A 122 -9.07 -0.68 -5.23
N CYS A 123 -8.47 0.46 -5.58
CA CYS A 123 -8.64 1.72 -4.85
C CYS A 123 -9.42 2.74 -5.69
N GLY A 124 -10.51 3.29 -5.13
CA GLY A 124 -11.35 4.27 -5.85
C GLY A 124 -10.61 5.55 -6.24
N VAL A 125 -9.73 6.08 -5.38
CA VAL A 125 -8.91 7.27 -5.69
C VAL A 125 -7.94 6.98 -6.83
N ALA A 126 -7.30 5.82 -6.79
CA ALA A 126 -6.34 5.43 -7.81
C ALA A 126 -7.02 5.17 -9.16
N ASN A 127 -8.17 4.50 -9.15
CA ASN A 127 -8.97 4.26 -10.34
C ASN A 127 -9.46 5.56 -10.98
N ASN A 128 -9.86 6.55 -10.17
CA ASN A 128 -10.24 7.87 -10.68
C ASN A 128 -9.08 8.63 -11.34
N ALA A 129 -7.84 8.28 -11.00
CA ALA A 129 -6.64 8.81 -11.62
C ALA A 129 -6.01 7.82 -12.63
N GLU A 130 -6.75 6.78 -13.01
CA GLU A 130 -6.35 5.77 -14.00
C GLU A 130 -5.03 5.05 -13.65
N LEU A 131 -4.71 4.95 -12.36
CA LEU A 131 -3.50 4.29 -11.88
C LEU A 131 -3.63 2.77 -11.90
N THR A 132 -2.70 2.12 -12.59
CA THR A 132 -2.47 0.67 -12.55
C THR A 132 -1.98 0.20 -11.17
N MET A 133 -1.99 -1.12 -10.96
CA MET A 133 -1.48 -1.70 -9.71
C MET A 133 0.02 -1.41 -9.51
N ASP A 134 0.81 -1.47 -10.58
CA ASP A 134 2.24 -1.17 -10.52
C ASP A 134 2.50 0.29 -10.17
N GLU A 135 1.74 1.22 -10.73
CA GLU A 135 1.85 2.63 -10.38
C GLU A 135 1.49 2.86 -8.91
N GLN A 136 0.46 2.19 -8.38
CA GLN A 136 0.12 2.27 -6.96
C GLN A 136 1.23 1.70 -6.06
N LEU A 137 1.77 0.52 -6.37
CA LEU A 137 2.91 -0.08 -5.66
C LEU A 137 4.15 0.82 -5.71
N GLY A 138 4.37 1.46 -6.86
CA GLY A 138 5.39 2.48 -7.06
C GLY A 138 5.21 3.66 -6.11
N LEU A 139 4.03 4.25 -6.08
CA LEU A 139 3.72 5.38 -5.21
C LEU A 139 3.83 5.01 -3.72
N TYR A 140 3.41 3.81 -3.30
CA TYR A 140 3.64 3.37 -1.92
C TYR A 140 5.12 3.23 -1.58
N SER A 141 5.94 2.75 -2.53
CA SER A 141 7.40 2.70 -2.37
C SER A 141 7.98 4.10 -2.20
N ARG A 142 7.52 5.05 -3.01
CA ARG A 142 7.96 6.45 -2.98
C ARG A 142 7.53 7.18 -1.72
N ALA A 143 6.32 6.90 -1.24
CA ALA A 143 5.86 7.36 0.06
C ALA A 143 6.79 6.87 1.20
N LYS A 144 7.18 5.58 1.17
CA LYS A 144 8.17 5.04 2.11
C LYS A 144 9.52 5.74 1.98
N GLU A 145 10.02 5.99 0.76
CA GLU A 145 11.28 6.69 0.53
C GLU A 145 11.24 8.14 1.08
N ALA A 146 10.15 8.87 0.84
CA ALA A 146 9.95 10.22 1.35
C ALA A 146 9.97 10.26 2.88
N LEU A 147 9.26 9.32 3.53
CA LEU A 147 9.28 9.18 4.99
C LEU A 147 10.68 8.83 5.51
N LEU A 148 11.37 7.87 4.89
CA LEU A 148 12.74 7.52 5.28
C LEU A 148 13.70 8.71 5.15
N SER A 149 13.54 9.55 4.12
CA SER A 149 14.33 10.78 3.97
C SER A 149 14.05 11.75 5.13
N LEU A 150 12.77 12.01 5.39
CA LEU A 150 12.32 12.90 6.47
C LEU A 150 12.90 12.48 7.83
N PHE A 151 12.82 11.20 8.19
CA PHE A 151 13.31 10.72 9.48
C PHE A 151 14.85 10.65 9.54
N ARG A 152 15.53 10.40 8.41
CA ARG A 152 16.99 10.48 8.33
C ARG A 152 17.49 11.90 8.59
N GLU A 153 16.83 12.92 8.05
CA GLU A 153 17.17 14.33 8.30
C GLU A 153 17.02 14.72 9.78
N LYS A 154 16.17 14.00 10.52
CA LYS A 154 15.96 14.15 11.97
C LYS A 154 16.85 13.23 12.81
N SER A 155 17.76 12.47 12.20
CA SER A 155 18.59 11.45 12.87
C SER A 155 17.78 10.44 13.68
N ARG A 156 16.59 10.07 13.19
CA ARG A 156 15.67 9.12 13.82
C ARG A 156 15.59 7.85 12.99
N GLU A 157 15.83 6.71 13.62
CA GLU A 157 15.56 5.41 13.01
C GLU A 157 14.08 5.08 13.12
N ILE A 158 13.49 4.62 12.01
CA ILE A 158 12.10 4.21 11.94
C ILE A 158 11.96 3.02 11.00
N GLU A 159 11.16 2.04 11.41
CA GLU A 159 10.80 0.94 10.51
C GLU A 159 9.55 1.30 9.71
N ILE A 160 9.57 1.10 8.39
CA ILE A 160 8.41 1.36 7.54
C ILE A 160 8.08 0.12 6.74
N LEU A 161 6.89 -0.42 6.95
CA LEU A 161 6.34 -1.52 6.16
C LEU A 161 5.21 -1.02 5.26
N ILE A 162 5.05 -1.69 4.13
CA ILE A 162 3.96 -1.45 3.18
C ILE A 162 3.14 -2.73 3.11
N GLY A 163 1.86 -2.63 3.42
CA GLY A 163 0.88 -3.67 3.20
C GLY A 163 -0.08 -3.29 2.08
N LEU A 164 -0.54 -4.28 1.32
CA LEU A 164 -1.58 -4.14 0.31
C LEU A 164 -2.73 -5.07 0.66
N HIS A 165 -3.89 -4.50 0.97
CA HIS A 165 -5.11 -5.28 1.10
C HIS A 165 -5.72 -5.52 -0.28
N VAL A 166 -5.75 -6.76 -0.73
CA VAL A 166 -6.46 -7.12 -1.97
C VAL A 166 -7.91 -7.40 -1.60
N ASP A 167 -8.80 -6.49 -1.98
CA ASP A 167 -10.24 -6.58 -1.78
C ASP A 167 -10.99 -6.90 -3.08
N HIS A 168 -10.31 -7.60 -3.99
CA HIS A 168 -10.90 -7.95 -5.27
C HIS A 168 -11.70 -9.26 -5.15
N GLY A 169 -12.85 -9.37 -5.84
CA GLY A 169 -13.65 -10.60 -5.93
C GLY A 169 -14.50 -10.95 -4.68
N GLY A 170 -15.49 -11.82 -4.87
CA GLY A 170 -16.32 -12.34 -3.77
C GLY A 170 -15.52 -13.20 -2.78
N ALA A 171 -16.18 -13.73 -1.75
CA ALA A 171 -15.55 -14.55 -0.70
C ALA A 171 -14.78 -15.79 -1.23
N ALA A 172 -14.97 -16.18 -2.49
CA ALA A 172 -14.27 -17.27 -3.14
C ALA A 172 -12.93 -16.87 -3.80
N ASN A 173 -12.56 -15.58 -3.84
CA ASN A 173 -11.27 -15.19 -4.40
C ASN A 173 -10.14 -15.59 -3.44
N PRO A 174 -9.23 -16.52 -3.82
CA PRO A 174 -8.14 -16.97 -2.96
C PRO A 174 -7.11 -15.87 -2.67
N TYR A 175 -7.14 -14.76 -3.41
CA TYR A 175 -6.25 -13.64 -3.22
C TYR A 175 -6.84 -12.51 -2.38
N LYS A 176 -8.06 -12.66 -1.86
CA LYS A 176 -8.68 -11.65 -0.99
C LYS A 176 -8.05 -11.69 0.40
N GLU A 177 -6.92 -11.02 0.58
CA GLU A 177 -6.13 -11.05 1.80
C GLU A 177 -5.27 -9.78 1.93
N LEU A 178 -4.68 -9.60 3.11
CA LEU A 178 -3.65 -8.60 3.34
C LEU A 178 -2.25 -9.18 3.08
N TYR A 179 -1.47 -8.48 2.24
CA TYR A 179 -0.11 -8.86 1.86
C TYR A 179 0.90 -7.85 2.35
N TRP A 180 2.12 -8.31 2.65
CA TRP A 180 3.30 -7.47 2.70
C TRP A 180 3.86 -7.26 1.30
N PHE A 181 4.19 -6.02 0.98
CA PHE A 181 4.80 -5.67 -0.29
C PHE A 181 6.33 -5.67 -0.19
N ASN A 182 6.98 -6.48 -1.03
CA ASN A 182 8.41 -6.62 -1.13
C ASN A 182 8.98 -5.82 -2.31
N ARG A 183 9.45 -4.61 -2.04
CA ARG A 183 10.01 -3.70 -3.05
C ARG A 183 11.17 -4.32 -3.86
N HIS A 184 12.02 -5.12 -3.22
CA HIS A 184 13.17 -5.71 -3.90
C HIS A 184 12.71 -6.75 -4.93
N ARG A 185 11.80 -7.65 -4.54
CA ARG A 185 11.19 -8.61 -5.46
C ARG A 185 10.45 -7.93 -6.59
N TRP A 186 9.74 -6.83 -6.31
CA TRP A 186 9.04 -6.06 -7.33
C TRP A 186 9.97 -5.46 -8.37
N GLY A 187 11.11 -4.90 -7.95
CA GLY A 187 12.12 -4.37 -8.89
C GLY A 187 12.65 -5.45 -9.84
N ASN A 188 12.89 -6.66 -9.33
CA ASN A 188 13.33 -7.80 -10.14
C ASN A 188 12.23 -8.30 -11.08
N PHE A 189 10.99 -8.34 -10.61
CA PHE A 189 9.83 -8.73 -11.41
C PHE A 189 9.67 -7.83 -12.64
N LEU A 190 9.67 -6.50 -12.44
CA LEU A 190 9.55 -5.53 -13.54
C LEU A 190 10.71 -5.62 -14.55
N ALA A 191 11.94 -5.88 -14.07
CA ALA A 191 13.10 -5.99 -14.95
C ALA A 191 13.03 -7.24 -15.85
N ILE A 192 12.48 -8.34 -15.35
CA ILE A 192 12.28 -9.58 -16.13
C ILE A 192 11.17 -9.37 -17.16
N ASP A 193 10.06 -8.77 -16.75
CA ASP A 193 8.90 -8.55 -17.61
C ASP A 193 9.25 -7.67 -18.82
N GLN A 194 9.91 -6.54 -18.58
CA GLN A 194 10.42 -5.66 -19.64
C GLN A 194 11.48 -6.33 -20.53
N GLY A 195 12.23 -7.29 -19.99
CA GLY A 195 13.18 -8.10 -20.75
C GLY A 195 12.48 -9.06 -21.72
N ASN A 196 11.37 -9.65 -21.29
CA ASN A 196 10.58 -10.58 -22.08
C ASN A 196 9.81 -9.88 -23.21
N GLU A 197 9.28 -8.68 -22.99
CA GLU A 197 8.62 -7.89 -24.05
C GLU A 197 9.59 -7.49 -25.18
N ARG A 198 10.85 -7.19 -24.84
CA ARG A 198 11.89 -6.88 -25.83
C ARG A 198 12.30 -8.09 -26.67
N LEU A 199 12.25 -9.29 -26.10
CA LEU A 199 12.55 -10.53 -26.82
C LEU A 199 11.37 -11.00 -27.67
N GLY A 200 10.13 -10.77 -27.22
CA GLY A 200 8.91 -11.12 -27.98
C GLY A 200 8.59 -10.20 -29.16
N SER A 201 9.17 -8.99 -29.21
CA SER A 201 9.03 -8.04 -30.32
C SER A 201 10.11 -8.18 -31.40
N SER A 202 11.02 -9.15 -31.24
CA SER A 202 12.15 -9.41 -32.15
C SER A 202 11.97 -10.68 -33.02
N LEU A 203 10.75 -11.24 -33.08
CA LEU A 203 10.36 -12.36 -33.94
C LEU A 203 9.29 -11.92 -34.95
#